data_AF-A0A7X6ZGU8-F1
#
_entry.id   AF-A0A7X6ZGU8-F1
#
_cell.length_a   1.000
_cell.length_b   1.000
_cell.length_c   1.000
_cell.angle_alpha   90.00
_cell.angle_beta   90.00
_cell.angle_gamma   90.00
#
_symmetry.space_group_name_H-M   'P 1'
#
loop_
_entity.id
_entity.type
_entity.pdbx_description
1 polymer ?
#
loop_
_entity_poly.entity_id
_entity_poly.type
_entity_poly.pdbx_seq_one_letter_code
_entity_poly.pdbx_strand_id
1 'polypeptide(L)' 'MAKKTAKNDSGKNIVGVNRKARRDFFVLDKYEAGIALLGTEVKSLREGKVDLTPSYARVENGQVTLYD' A
#
# COMPACT_ATOMS: atom_id res chain seq x y z
N MET A 1 -14.18 -22.31 -2.87
CA MET A 1 -15.09 -21.16 -2.70
C MET A 1 -14.41 -19.91 -3.26
N ALA A 2 -14.79 -19.48 -4.46
CA ALA A 2 -14.18 -18.35 -5.15
C ALA A 2 -14.76 -17.03 -4.62
N LYS A 3 -13.93 -16.16 -4.04
CA LYS A 3 -14.38 -14.85 -3.59
C LYS A 3 -14.32 -13.87 -4.77
N LYS A 4 -15.51 -13.61 -5.32
CA LYS A 4 -15.88 -12.62 -6.33
C LYS A 4 -15.25 -11.25 -6.01
N THR A 5 -14.36 -10.76 -6.87
CA THR A 5 -13.84 -9.39 -6.80
C THR A 5 -14.78 -8.45 -7.57
N ALA A 6 -15.40 -7.51 -6.84
CA ALA A 6 -16.17 -6.43 -7.42
C ALA A 6 -15.24 -5.57 -8.27
N LYS A 7 -15.52 -5.53 -9.58
CA LYS A 7 -14.88 -4.63 -10.54
C LYS A 7 -15.53 -3.26 -10.35
N ASN A 8 -14.86 -2.35 -9.65
CA ASN A 8 -15.28 -0.95 -9.59
C ASN A 8 -14.61 -0.21 -10.77
N ASP A 9 -15.45 0.33 -11.65
CA ASP A 9 -15.11 0.96 -12.94
C ASP A 9 -14.47 2.35 -12.82
N SER A 10 -13.67 2.56 -11.76
CA SER A 10 -13.11 3.86 -11.41
C SER A 10 -11.59 3.85 -11.37
N GLY A 11 -10.92 3.21 -12.35
CA GLY A 11 -9.47 3.28 -12.62
C GLY A 11 -8.48 2.90 -11.49
N LYS A 12 -8.97 2.69 -10.26
CA LYS A 12 -8.21 2.44 -9.04
C LYS A 12 -8.24 0.95 -8.75
N ASN A 13 -7.35 0.21 -9.40
CA ASN A 13 -7.05 -1.16 -9.00
C ASN A 13 -6.24 -1.12 -7.70
N ILE A 14 -6.79 -1.67 -6.63
CA ILE A 14 -6.08 -1.83 -5.36
C ILE A 14 -5.00 -2.89 -5.58
N VAL A 15 -3.74 -2.44 -5.63
CA VAL A 15 -2.58 -3.29 -5.92
C VAL A 15 -2.18 -4.13 -4.70
N GLY A 16 -2.33 -3.61 -3.50
CA GLY A 16 -1.95 -4.29 -2.26
C GLY A 16 -2.61 -3.67 -1.05
N VAL A 17 -2.87 -4.50 -0.02
CA VAL A 17 -3.38 -4.06 1.27
C VAL A 17 -2.61 -4.81 2.35
N ASN A 18 -1.94 -4.08 3.25
CA ASN A 18 -1.33 -4.70 4.43
C ASN A 18 -2.45 -5.11 5.41
N ARG A 19 -2.89 -6.37 5.30
CA ARG A 19 -3.91 -6.93 6.20
C ARG A 19 -3.38 -7.18 7.61
N LYS A 20 -2.07 -7.38 7.76
CA LYS A 20 -1.44 -7.62 9.06
C LYS A 20 -1.51 -6.36 9.93
N ALA A 21 -1.23 -5.19 9.35
CA ALA A 21 -1.33 -3.91 10.06
C ALA A 21 -2.72 -3.67 10.70
N ARG A 22 -3.80 -4.13 10.05
CA ARG A 22 -5.17 -4.01 10.58
C ARG A 22 -5.53 -5.01 11.68
N ARG A 23 -4.77 -6.10 11.83
CA ARG A 23 -4.98 -7.10 12.89
C ARG A 23 -4.13 -6.77 14.11
N ASP A 24 -2.90 -6.33 13.87
CA ASP A 24 -1.89 -6.19 14.91
C ASP A 24 -1.95 -4.80 15.58
N PHE A 25 -2.48 -3.79 14.87
CA PHE A 25 -2.57 -2.41 15.36
C PHE A 25 -3.98 -1.86 15.27
N PHE A 26 -4.28 -0.93 16.18
CA PHE A 26 -5.49 -0.10 16.09
C PHE A 26 -5.20 1.16 15.28
N VAL A 27 -5.93 1.34 14.18
CA VAL A 27 -5.76 2.51 13.30
C VAL A 27 -6.56 3.67 13.89
N LEU A 28 -5.85 4.64 14.46
CA LEU A 28 -6.45 5.87 14.99
C LEU A 28 -6.86 6.84 13.88
N ASP A 29 -5.98 7.03 12.90
CA ASP A 29 -6.16 8.01 11.84
C ASP A 29 -5.55 7.52 10.52
N LYS A 30 -6.03 8.05 9.38
CA LYS A 30 -5.60 7.64 8.03
C LYS A 30 -5.18 8.83 7.21
N TYR A 31 -3.99 8.73 6.62
CA TYR A 31 -3.42 9.73 5.75
C TYR A 31 -3.29 9.19 4.33
N GLU A 32 -3.51 10.05 3.33
CA GLU A 32 -3.21 9.75 1.93
C GLU A 32 -1.85 10.33 1.57
N ALA A 33 -0.99 9.51 0.96
CA ALA A 33 0.34 9.92 0.52
C ALA A 33 0.63 9.35 -0.88
N GLY A 34 1.45 10.08 -1.65
CA GLY A 34 2.01 9.59 -2.90
C GLY A 34 3.45 9.15 -2.68
N ILE A 35 3.79 7.94 -3.11
CA ILE A 35 5.17 7.44 -3.10
C ILE A 35 5.77 7.68 -4.48
N ALA A 36 6.93 8.33 -4.55
CA ALA A 36 7.71 8.43 -5.77
C ALA A 36 8.42 7.10 -6.02
N LEU A 37 8.11 6.45 -7.15
CA LEU A 37 8.62 5.13 -7.51
C LEU A 37 9.41 5.19 -8.81
N LEU A 38 10.37 4.30 -8.94
CA LEU A 38 11.13 4.06 -10.15
C LEU A 38 10.34 3.15 -11.11
N GLY A 39 10.61 3.25 -12.41
CA GLY A 39 9.83 2.55 -13.44
C GLY A 39 9.77 1.02 -13.27
N THR A 40 10.80 0.41 -12.70
CA THR A 40 10.84 -1.02 -12.37
C THR A 40 9.87 -1.38 -11.24
N GLU A 41 9.73 -0.54 -10.22
CA GLU A 41 8.83 -0.74 -9.08
C GLU A 41 7.37 -0.61 -9.51
N VAL A 42 7.08 0.34 -10.41
CA VAL A 42 5.75 0.50 -11.03
C VAL A 42 5.34 -0.78 -11.76
N LYS A 43 6.28 -1.46 -12.43
CA LYS A 43 6.01 -2.72 -13.12
C LYS A 43 5.68 -3.83 -12.12
N SER A 44 6.46 -3.99 -11.07
CA SER A 44 6.21 -4.98 -10.00
C SER A 44 4.87 -4.78 -9.30
N LEU A 45 4.48 -3.53 -9.04
CA LEU A 45 3.18 -3.19 -8.48
C LEU A 45 2.03 -3.52 -9.43
N ARG A 46 2.16 -3.27 -10.74
CA ARG A 46 1.14 -3.68 -11.72
C ARG A 46 0.95 -5.19 -11.79
N GLU A 47 1.99 -5.96 -11.49
CA GLU A 47 1.94 -7.42 -11.36
C GLU A 47 1.37 -7.90 -10.01
N GLY A 48 1.02 -6.98 -9.09
CA GLY A 48 0.50 -7.30 -7.77
C GLY A 48 1.55 -7.83 -6.79
N LYS A 49 2.84 -7.71 -7.12
CA LYS A 49 3.95 -8.16 -6.30
C LYS A 49 4.39 -7.03 -5.37
N VAL A 50 3.68 -6.87 -4.26
CA VAL A 50 4.06 -5.93 -3.20
C VAL A 50 3.85 -6.56 -1.83
N ASP A 51 4.86 -6.43 -0.97
CA ASP A 51 4.76 -6.74 0.44
C ASP A 51 5.23 -5.53 1.25
N LEU A 52 4.43 -5.13 2.23
CA LEU A 52 4.67 -3.99 3.14
C LEU A 52 4.64 -4.46 4.60
N THR A 53 4.82 -5.76 4.83
CA THR A 53 4.60 -6.38 6.14
C THR A 53 5.62 -5.98 7.21
N PRO A 54 6.94 -5.85 6.93
CA PRO A 54 7.91 -5.35 7.92
C PRO A 54 8.02 -3.82 7.95
N SER A 55 7.55 -3.13 6.91
CA SER A 55 7.80 -1.70 6.73
C SER A 55 7.07 -0.77 7.69
N TYR A 56 7.70 0.36 8.02
CA TYR A 56 7.12 1.49 8.75
C TYR A 56 7.35 2.82 8.02
N ALA A 57 6.51 3.81 8.28
CA ALA A 57 6.67 5.15 7.73
C ALA A 57 7.14 6.12 8.82
N ARG A 58 8.08 7.00 8.49
CA ARG A 58 8.55 8.05 9.40
C ARG A 58 8.41 9.42 8.74
N VAL A 59 7.97 10.39 9.53
CA VAL A 59 7.88 11.79 9.10
C VAL A 59 9.20 12.48 9.46
N GLU A 60 9.95 12.91 8.47
CA GLU A 60 11.21 13.64 8.64
C GLU A 60 11.21 14.87 7.72
N ASN A 61 11.56 16.05 8.25
CA ASN A 61 11.70 17.30 7.48
C ASN A 61 10.48 17.65 6.60
N GLY A 62 9.26 17.33 7.06
CA GLY A 62 8.02 17.60 6.31
C GLY A 62 7.71 16.60 5.19
N GLN A 63 8.46 15.50 5.09
CA GLN A 63 8.21 14.41 4.15
C GLN A 63 7.95 13.10 4.90
N VAL A 64 7.25 12.17 4.23
CA VAL A 64 7.02 10.82 4.75
C VAL A 64 7.89 9.87 3.97
N THR A 65 8.81 9.21 4.68
CA THR A 65 9.69 8.20 4.10
C THR A 65 9.28 6.82 4.60
N LEU A 66 9.19 5.87 3.67
CA LEU A 66 8.95 4.46 3.98
C LEU A 66 10.29 3.75 4.24
N TYR A 67 10.40 3.08 5.38
CA TYR A 67 11.53 2.26 5.80
C TYR A 67 11.09 0.80 5.96
N ASP A 68 12.04 -0.13 5.90
CA ASP A 68 11.86 -1.56 6.19
C ASP A 68 12.45 -1.92 7.57
#